data_AF-A0AAV6C2S7-F1
#
_entry.id   AF-A0AAV6C2S7-F1
#
_cell.length_a   1.000
_cell.length_b   1.000
_cell.length_c   1.000
_cell.angle_alpha   90.00
_cell.angle_beta   90.00
_cell.angle_gamma   90.00
#
_symmetry.space_group_name_H-M   'P 1'
#
loop_
_entity.id
_entity.type
_entity.pdbx_description
1 polymer ?
#
loop_
_entity_poly.entity_id
_entity_poly.type
_entity_poly.pdbx_seq_one_letter_code
_entity_poly.pdbx_strand_id
1 'polypeptide(L)'
;MFWFARPEPRWILAGSLVGVIGVGLRAWAAGYLRKQEELAVGGPYAYTRNPLYLGSAVLLVGLGLAAHSWISAALAVAYFAVFYTAVMRREEQEMRQKFGDVYESYARVVPLFFPRWSPYRGPGGTGSFSWRQFMKNREYRAMAGFLFVLGVLVIAWAYQLG
;
A
#
# COMPACT_ATOMS: atom_id res chain seq x y z
N MET A 1 -0.09 -0.56 -24.52
CA MET A 1 0.63 -0.75 -23.23
C MET A 1 1.17 -2.17 -23.02
N PHE A 2 0.69 -3.21 -23.73
CA PHE A 2 1.19 -4.60 -23.64
C PHE A 2 2.47 -4.92 -24.43
N TRP A 3 2.98 -4.01 -25.26
CA TRP A 3 4.06 -4.31 -26.20
C TRP A 3 5.46 -4.55 -25.58
N PHE A 4 5.65 -4.19 -24.29
CA PHE A 4 6.93 -4.35 -23.59
C PHE A 4 6.92 -5.42 -22.48
N ALA A 5 5.78 -6.08 -22.24
CA ALA A 5 5.68 -7.09 -21.20
C ALA A 5 6.14 -8.46 -21.74
N ARG A 6 7.23 -8.99 -21.18
CA ARG A 6 7.68 -10.37 -21.38
C ARG A 6 7.60 -11.12 -20.05
N PRO A 7 6.39 -11.48 -19.60
CA PRO A 7 6.21 -12.10 -18.30
C PRO A 7 6.86 -13.49 -18.30
N GLU A 8 8.07 -13.62 -17.79
CA GLU A 8 8.70 -14.92 -17.58
C GLU A 8 8.35 -15.45 -16.18
N PRO A 9 8.33 -16.78 -15.94
CA PRO A 9 7.93 -17.36 -14.66
C PRO A 9 8.70 -16.83 -13.46
N ARG A 10 10.02 -16.60 -13.61
CA ARG A 10 10.87 -16.03 -12.55
C ARG A 10 10.46 -14.61 -12.15
N TRP A 11 10.04 -13.80 -13.12
CA TRP A 11 9.63 -12.42 -12.89
C TRP A 11 8.21 -12.36 -12.34
N ILE A 12 7.30 -13.21 -12.84
CA ILE A 12 5.99 -13.41 -12.25
C ILE A 12 6.12 -13.81 -10.78
N LEU A 13 6.99 -14.78 -10.46
CA LEU A 13 7.22 -15.21 -9.08
C LEU A 13 7.79 -14.09 -8.22
N ALA A 14 8.87 -13.43 -8.65
CA ALA A 14 9.48 -12.33 -7.93
C ALA A 14 8.50 -11.18 -7.68
N GLY A 15 7.78 -10.76 -8.72
CA GLY A 15 6.75 -9.72 -8.63
C GLY A 15 5.57 -10.12 -7.76
N SER A 16 5.17 -11.40 -7.77
CA SER A 16 4.13 -11.94 -6.88
C SER A 16 4.53 -11.86 -5.42
N LEU A 17 5.77 -12.23 -5.09
CA LEU A 17 6.30 -12.13 -3.72
C LEU A 17 6.29 -10.68 -3.22
N VAL A 18 6.75 -9.74 -4.04
CA VAL A 18 6.71 -8.30 -3.72
C VAL A 18 5.27 -7.80 -3.59
N GLY A 19 4.38 -8.21 -4.50
CA GLY A 19 2.98 -7.83 -4.47
C GLY A 19 2.23 -8.35 -3.23
N VAL A 20 2.53 -9.58 -2.77
CA VAL A 20 2.00 -10.14 -1.53
C VAL A 20 2.41 -9.31 -0.32
N ILE A 21 3.65 -8.81 -0.27
CA ILE A 21 4.10 -7.91 0.79
C ILE A 21 3.28 -6.61 0.77
N GLY A 22 3.08 -6.01 -0.41
CA GLY A 22 2.29 -4.80 -0.56
C GLY A 22 0.82 -4.97 -0.13
N VAL A 23 0.19 -6.06 -0.57
CA VAL A 23 -1.17 -6.44 -0.19
C VAL A 23 -1.27 -6.73 1.31
N GLY A 24 -0.30 -7.45 1.88
CA GLY A 24 -0.24 -7.77 3.30
C GLY A 24 -0.15 -6.51 4.16
N LEU A 25 0.69 -5.54 3.77
CA LEU A 25 0.79 -4.24 4.43
C LEU A 25 -0.54 -3.47 4.36
N ARG A 26 -1.21 -3.48 3.21
CA ARG A 26 -2.53 -2.85 3.06
C ARG A 26 -3.57 -3.52 3.96
N ALA A 27 -3.62 -4.84 3.98
CA ALA A 27 -4.54 -5.61 4.82
C ALA A 27 -4.29 -5.32 6.31
N TRP A 28 -3.03 -5.29 6.74
CA TRP A 28 -2.64 -4.93 8.10
C TRP A 28 -3.13 -3.51 8.46
N ALA A 29 -2.89 -2.53 7.58
CA ALA A 29 -3.35 -1.15 7.79
C ALA A 29 -4.89 -1.06 7.86
N ALA A 30 -5.59 -1.77 6.98
CA ALA A 30 -7.04 -1.81 6.94
C ALA A 30 -7.66 -2.27 8.26
N GLY A 31 -7.03 -3.21 8.97
CA GLY A 31 -7.53 -3.69 10.26
C GLY A 31 -7.40 -2.69 11.40
N TYR A 32 -6.56 -1.65 11.23
CA TYR A 32 -6.34 -0.59 12.22
C TYR A 32 -7.07 0.71 11.87
N LEU A 33 -7.40 0.92 10.58
CA LEU A 33 -7.99 2.17 10.12
C LEU A 33 -9.47 2.28 10.51
N ARG A 34 -9.79 3.05 11.55
CA ARG A 34 -11.15 3.43 11.94
C ARG A 34 -11.53 4.78 11.35
N LYS A 35 -11.97 4.77 10.09
CA LYS A 35 -12.32 6.01 9.35
C LYS A 35 -13.29 6.85 10.18
N GLN A 36 -12.90 8.11 10.40
CA GLN A 36 -13.72 9.16 11.02
C GLN A 36 -14.07 8.96 12.51
N GLU A 37 -13.69 7.87 13.15
CA GLU A 37 -14.00 7.61 14.56
C GLU A 37 -12.80 7.97 15.44
N GLU A 38 -11.59 7.52 15.07
CA GLU A 38 -10.38 7.69 15.88
C GLU A 38 -9.14 7.86 14.99
N LEU A 39 -8.10 8.49 15.53
CA LEU A 39 -6.82 8.61 14.84
C LEU A 39 -6.08 7.25 14.89
N ALA A 40 -5.87 6.64 13.72
CA ALA A 40 -5.12 5.40 13.62
C ALA A 40 -3.61 5.68 13.80
N VAL A 41 -3.06 5.25 14.93
CA VAL A 41 -1.62 5.39 15.26
C VAL A 41 -0.95 4.05 15.64
N GLY A 42 -1.73 2.95 15.67
CA GLY A 42 -1.25 1.61 15.98
C GLY A 42 -0.91 0.77 14.75
N GLY A 43 -0.26 -0.37 14.96
CA GLY A 43 0.07 -1.31 13.89
C GLY A 43 1.00 -0.67 12.86
N PRO A 44 0.72 -0.73 11.55
CA PRO A 44 1.58 -0.14 10.55
C PRO A 44 1.55 1.40 10.57
N TYR A 45 0.50 2.01 11.13
CA TYR A 45 0.44 3.45 11.34
C TYR A 45 1.46 3.95 12.37
N ALA A 46 1.97 3.07 13.23
CA ALA A 46 3.04 3.43 14.17
C ALA A 46 4.39 3.70 13.47
N TYR A 47 4.55 3.24 12.22
CA TYR A 47 5.79 3.33 11.45
C TYR A 47 5.73 4.39 10.34
N THR A 48 4.56 4.59 9.73
CA THR A 48 4.33 5.59 8.69
C THR A 48 2.90 6.09 8.80
N ARG A 49 2.65 7.36 8.48
CA ARG A 49 1.29 7.91 8.49
C ARG A 49 0.41 7.36 7.37
N ASN A 50 1.03 6.82 6.32
CA ASN A 50 0.36 6.42 5.09
C ASN A 50 0.67 4.96 4.67
N PRO A 51 0.44 3.95 5.54
CA PRO A 51 0.82 2.57 5.26
C PRO A 51 0.00 1.93 4.13
N LEU A 52 -1.24 2.36 3.90
CA LEU A 52 -2.04 1.93 2.74
C LEU A 52 -1.39 2.36 1.43
N TYR A 53 -0.92 3.61 1.38
CA TYR A 53 -0.21 4.16 0.23
C TYR A 53 1.14 3.47 0.04
N LEU A 54 1.90 3.25 1.12
CA LEU A 54 3.15 2.47 1.06
C LEU A 54 2.90 1.06 0.49
N GLY A 55 1.88 0.36 0.97
CA GLY A 55 1.49 -0.95 0.44
C GLY A 55 1.07 -0.90 -1.02
N SER A 56 0.38 0.16 -1.46
CA SER A 56 0.09 0.40 -2.88
C SER A 56 1.34 0.61 -3.72
N ALA A 57 2.32 1.37 -3.24
CA ALA A 57 3.57 1.58 -3.95
C ALA A 57 4.33 0.26 -4.13
N VAL A 58 4.44 -0.54 -3.06
CA VAL A 58 5.06 -1.87 -3.10
C VAL A 58 4.30 -2.81 -4.05
N LEU A 59 2.97 -2.78 -4.02
CA LEU A 59 2.13 -3.55 -4.94
C LEU A 59 2.37 -3.18 -6.41
N LEU A 60 2.45 -1.89 -6.73
CA LEU A 60 2.75 -1.40 -8.08
C LEU A 60 4.14 -1.85 -8.55
N VAL A 61 5.15 -1.80 -7.68
CA VAL A 61 6.49 -2.31 -7.98
C VAL A 61 6.44 -3.81 -8.26
N GLY A 62 5.71 -4.59 -7.44
CA GLY A 62 5.54 -6.03 -7.65
C GLY A 62 4.87 -6.35 -8.99
N LEU A 63 3.83 -5.62 -9.38
CA LEU A 63 3.19 -5.78 -10.69
C LEU A 63 4.10 -5.39 -11.86
N GLY A 64 4.88 -4.32 -11.73
CA GLY A 64 5.86 -3.92 -12.74
C GLY A 64 6.96 -4.97 -12.93
N LEU A 65 7.44 -5.57 -11.83
CA LEU A 65 8.37 -6.69 -11.85
C LEU A 65 7.75 -7.93 -12.50
N ALA A 66 6.51 -8.28 -12.14
CA ALA A 66 5.79 -9.43 -12.71
C ALA A 66 5.60 -9.31 -14.23
N ALA A 67 5.36 -8.10 -14.71
CA ALA A 67 5.26 -7.80 -16.14
C ALA A 67 6.61 -7.79 -16.88
N HIS A 68 7.73 -7.92 -16.16
CA HIS A 68 9.10 -7.76 -16.65
C HIS A 68 9.32 -6.46 -17.45
N SER A 69 8.74 -5.36 -16.96
CA SER A 69 8.85 -4.05 -17.61
C SER A 69 9.33 -3.01 -16.61
N TRP A 70 10.65 -2.80 -16.58
CA TRP A 70 11.29 -1.79 -15.73
C TRP A 70 10.78 -0.38 -16.01
N ILE A 71 10.45 -0.08 -17.27
CA ILE A 71 9.85 1.19 -17.68
C ILE A 71 8.45 1.33 -17.07
N SER A 72 7.63 0.29 -17.12
CA SER A 72 6.29 0.31 -16.50
C SER A 72 6.38 0.45 -14.98
N ALA A 73 7.34 -0.23 -14.33
CA ALA A 73 7.59 -0.08 -12.90
C ALA A 73 8.00 1.36 -12.55
N ALA A 74 8.94 1.95 -13.30
CA ALA A 74 9.40 3.32 -13.09
C ALA A 74 8.29 4.35 -13.29
N LEU A 75 7.49 4.22 -14.36
CA LEU A 75 6.35 5.10 -14.62
C LEU A 75 5.27 4.97 -13.54
N ALA A 76 5.00 3.75 -13.04
CA ALA A 76 4.05 3.54 -11.96
C ALA A 76 4.52 4.20 -10.65
N VAL A 77 5.81 4.10 -10.32
CA VAL A 77 6.39 4.77 -9.15
C VAL A 77 6.36 6.29 -9.32
N ALA A 78 6.70 6.81 -10.50
CA ALA A 78 6.66 8.24 -10.78
C ALA A 78 5.23 8.81 -10.69
N TYR A 79 4.26 8.13 -11.31
CA TYR A 79 2.85 8.45 -11.18
C TYR A 79 2.42 8.42 -9.71
N PHE A 80 2.80 7.38 -8.98
CA PHE A 80 2.47 7.27 -7.58
C PHE A 80 3.03 8.45 -6.77
N ALA A 81 4.30 8.79 -6.97
CA ALA A 81 4.98 9.87 -6.24
C ALA A 81 4.33 11.24 -6.50
N VAL A 82 3.93 11.53 -7.75
CA VAL A 82 3.31 12.82 -8.09
C VAL A 82 1.89 12.91 -7.53
N PHE A 83 1.05 11.92 -7.81
CA PHE A 83 -0.38 12.01 -7.49
C PHE A 83 -0.66 11.77 -6.00
N TYR A 84 -0.07 10.72 -5.41
CA TYR A 84 -0.39 10.38 -4.03
C TYR A 84 0.27 11.30 -3.01
N THR A 85 1.35 12.00 -3.34
CA THR A 85 1.90 13.02 -2.43
C THR A 85 0.92 14.15 -2.19
N ALA A 86 0.21 14.62 -3.24
CA ALA A 86 -0.82 15.64 -3.09
C ALA A 86 -2.00 15.13 -2.24
N VAL A 87 -2.45 13.90 -2.48
CA VAL A 87 -3.54 13.28 -1.71
C VAL A 87 -3.16 13.10 -0.24
N MET A 88 -1.97 12.56 0.05
CA MET A 88 -1.49 12.38 1.43
C MET A 88 -1.40 13.70 2.19
N ARG A 89 -0.98 14.79 1.53
CA ARG A 89 -0.93 16.12 2.16
C ARG A 89 -2.31 16.69 2.45
N ARG A 90 -3.28 16.47 1.55
CA ARG A 90 -4.67 16.85 1.79
C ARG A 90 -5.25 16.07 2.97
N GLU A 91 -5.07 14.75 2.99
CA GLU A 91 -5.52 13.91 4.12
C GLU A 91 -4.86 14.34 5.43
N GLU A 92 -3.57 14.70 5.41
CA GLU A 92 -2.88 15.27 6.57
C GLU A 92 -3.55 16.54 7.08
N GLN A 93 -3.96 17.46 6.19
CA GLN A 93 -4.69 18.66 6.59
C GLN A 93 -6.05 18.33 7.21
N GLU A 94 -6.79 17.38 6.63
CA GLU A 94 -8.08 16.90 7.15
C GLU A 94 -7.90 16.27 8.55
N MET A 95 -6.84 15.48 8.76
CA MET A 95 -6.54 14.89 10.06
C MET A 95 -6.08 15.93 11.09
N ARG A 96 -5.28 16.92 10.69
CA ARG A 96 -4.86 18.04 11.53
C ARG A 96 -6.07 18.86 12.00
N GLN A 97 -7.01 19.17 11.09
CA GLN A 97 -8.24 19.88 11.43
C GLN A 97 -9.12 19.08 12.40
N LYS A 98 -9.19 17.76 12.23
CA LYS A 98 -10.08 16.90 13.02
C LYS A 98 -9.54 16.55 14.40
N PHE A 99 -8.25 16.26 14.50
CA PHE A 99 -7.63 15.70 15.71
C PHE A 99 -6.65 16.65 16.40
N GLY A 100 -6.37 17.82 15.82
CA GLY A 100 -5.59 18.89 16.44
C GLY A 100 -4.25 18.43 17.01
N ASP A 101 -3.99 18.77 18.27
CA ASP A 101 -2.71 18.51 18.96
C ASP A 101 -2.35 17.02 19.07
N VAL A 102 -3.35 16.14 19.06
CA VAL A 102 -3.13 14.69 19.06
C VAL A 102 -2.47 14.27 17.75
N TYR A 103 -2.95 14.80 16.62
CA TYR A 103 -2.33 14.57 15.32
C TYR A 103 -0.94 15.21 15.23
N GLU A 104 -0.76 16.44 15.73
CA GLU A 104 0.54 17.12 15.71
C GLU A 104 1.62 16.35 16.47
N SER A 105 1.27 15.83 17.65
CA SER A 105 2.19 15.05 18.47
C SER A 105 2.59 13.74 17.79
N TYR A 106 1.65 13.10 17.08
CA TYR A 106 1.92 11.93 16.26
C TYR A 106 2.76 12.26 15.01
N ALA A 107 2.39 13.29 14.26
CA ALA A 107 3.03 13.68 12.99
C ALA A 107 4.46 14.21 13.16
N ARG A 108 4.80 14.77 14.32
CA ARG A 108 6.18 15.14 14.68
C ARG A 108 7.13 13.96 14.75
N VAL A 109 6.61 12.77 15.07
CA VAL A 109 7.44 11.58 15.31
C VAL A 109 7.30 10.57 14.17
N VAL A 110 6.12 10.47 13.55
CA VAL A 110 5.85 9.49 12.50
C VAL A 110 5.95 10.15 11.11
N PRO A 111 6.86 9.69 10.24
CA PRO A 111 7.04 10.26 8.92
C PRO A 111 5.81 10.07 8.03
N LEU A 112 5.67 10.94 7.02
CA LEU A 112 4.52 10.92 6.12
C LEU A 112 4.42 9.60 5.34
N PHE A 113 5.53 9.11 4.78
CA PHE A 113 5.51 7.96 3.86
C PHE A 113 6.55 6.88 4.17
N PHE A 114 7.85 7.23 4.19
CA PHE A 114 8.90 6.26 4.43
C PHE A 114 8.88 5.79 5.89
N PRO A 115 8.74 4.48 6.14
CA PRO A 115 8.53 3.99 7.49
C PRO A 115 9.79 4.17 8.34
N ARG A 116 9.59 4.53 9.61
CA ARG A 116 10.66 4.48 10.62
C ARG A 116 10.91 3.04 11.05
N TRP A 117 12.05 2.80 11.70
CA TRP A 117 12.46 1.46 12.15
C TRP A 117 11.82 1.01 13.47
N SER A 118 11.46 1.95 14.34
CA SER A 118 10.87 1.69 15.65
C SER A 118 9.43 2.21 15.73
N PRO A 119 8.47 1.49 16.33
CA PRO A 119 7.08 1.95 16.37
C PRO A 119 6.91 3.19 17.26
N TYR A 120 5.99 4.07 16.89
CA TYR A 120 5.44 5.10 17.76
C TYR A 120 4.74 4.47 18.98
N ARG A 121 4.99 5.03 20.18
CA ARG A 121 4.44 4.55 21.46
C ARG A 121 3.65 5.62 22.21
N GLY A 122 3.12 6.63 21.51
CA GLY A 122 2.31 7.67 22.14
C GLY A 122 0.86 7.22 22.42
N PRO A 123 0.03 8.14 22.92
CA PRO A 123 -1.38 7.89 23.22
C PRO A 123 -2.10 7.27 22.01
N GLY A 124 -2.82 6.16 22.21
CA GLY A 124 -3.52 5.41 21.16
C GLY A 124 -2.69 4.37 20.40
N GLY A 125 -1.39 4.22 20.71
CA GLY A 125 -0.41 3.39 19.97
C GLY A 125 -0.58 1.87 20.03
N THR A 126 -1.60 1.33 20.69
CA THR A 126 -1.74 -0.11 20.97
C THR A 126 -3.05 -0.73 20.51
N GLY A 127 -3.78 -0.07 19.60
CA GLY A 127 -4.99 -0.66 19.01
C GLY A 127 -4.73 -2.08 18.51
N SER A 128 -5.68 -2.99 18.67
CA SER A 128 -5.55 -4.35 18.15
C SER A 128 -6.06 -4.41 16.71
N PHE A 129 -5.49 -5.31 15.91
CA PHE A 129 -6.02 -5.60 14.58
C PHE A 129 -7.49 -6.02 14.66
N SER A 130 -8.35 -5.41 13.84
CA SER A 130 -9.79 -5.73 13.79
C SER A 130 -10.19 -6.30 12.43
N TRP A 131 -10.60 -7.57 12.42
CA TRP A 131 -11.12 -8.22 11.22
C TRP A 131 -12.39 -7.56 10.68
N ARG A 132 -13.24 -7.08 11.60
CA ARG A 132 -14.43 -6.29 11.24
C ARG A 132 -14.04 -5.02 10.49
N GLN A 133 -12.98 -4.35 10.93
CA GLN A 133 -12.50 -3.14 10.30
C GLN A 133 -11.87 -3.40 8.93
N PHE A 134 -11.10 -4.48 8.80
CA PHE A 134 -10.58 -4.96 7.51
C PHE A 134 -11.72 -5.15 6.49
N MET A 135 -12.79 -5.86 6.88
CA MET A 135 -13.95 -6.07 6.02
C MET A 135 -14.70 -4.77 5.69
N LYS A 136 -14.92 -3.88 6.69
CA LYS A 136 -15.56 -2.56 6.51
C LYS A 136 -14.79 -1.68 5.52
N ASN A 137 -13.46 -1.74 5.55
CA ASN A 137 -12.60 -0.95 4.67
C ASN A 137 -12.53 -1.50 3.22
N ARG A 138 -13.11 -2.67 2.95
CA ARG A 138 -13.20 -3.30 1.61
C ARG A 138 -11.85 -3.52 0.92
N GLU A 139 -10.79 -3.69 1.70
CA GLU A 139 -9.42 -3.86 1.17
C GLU A 139 -9.20 -5.21 0.47
N TYR A 140 -10.14 -6.16 0.62
CA TYR A 140 -10.20 -7.38 -0.20
C TYR A 140 -10.30 -7.08 -1.71
N ARG A 141 -10.77 -5.89 -2.10
CA ARG A 141 -10.78 -5.45 -3.52
C ARG A 141 -9.38 -5.29 -4.09
N ALA A 142 -8.43 -4.80 -3.31
CA ALA A 142 -7.03 -4.70 -3.74
C ALA A 142 -6.42 -6.09 -3.95
N MET A 143 -6.75 -7.05 -3.05
CA MET A 143 -6.37 -8.45 -3.19
C MET A 143 -6.92 -9.07 -4.48
N ALA A 144 -8.23 -8.89 -4.73
CA ALA A 144 -8.90 -9.41 -5.92
C ALA A 144 -8.31 -8.80 -7.21
N GLY A 145 -8.07 -7.48 -7.23
CA GLY A 145 -7.44 -6.81 -8.36
C GLY A 145 -6.02 -7.30 -8.62
N PHE A 146 -5.22 -7.52 -7.57
CA PHE A 146 -3.89 -8.09 -7.69
C PHE A 146 -3.91 -9.50 -8.28
N LEU A 147 -4.75 -10.39 -7.76
CA LEU A 147 -4.89 -11.76 -8.26
C LEU A 147 -5.39 -11.79 -9.71
N PHE A 148 -6.31 -10.90 -10.08
CA PHE A 148 -6.78 -10.74 -11.45
C PHE A 148 -5.63 -10.38 -12.41
N VAL A 149 -4.83 -9.37 -12.06
CA VAL A 149 -3.68 -8.95 -12.90
C VAL A 149 -2.64 -10.08 -13.00
N LEU A 150 -2.34 -10.78 -11.90
CA LEU A 150 -1.46 -11.95 -11.94
C LEU A 150 -2.01 -13.04 -12.86
N GLY A 151 -3.31 -13.34 -12.80
CA GLY A 151 -3.96 -14.30 -13.68
C GLY A 151 -3.81 -13.90 -15.15
N VAL A 152 -4.03 -12.63 -15.48
CA VAL A 152 -3.80 -12.10 -16.84
C VAL A 152 -2.34 -12.27 -17.28
N LEU A 153 -1.37 -12.00 -16.41
CA LEU A 153 0.06 -12.16 -16.74
C LEU A 153 0.44 -13.63 -16.97
N VAL A 154 -0.09 -14.56 -16.15
CA VAL A 154 0.13 -16.01 -16.32
C VAL A 154 -0.49 -16.51 -17.62
N ILE A 155 -1.71 -16.08 -17.94
CA ILE A 155 -2.38 -16.41 -19.20
C ILE A 155 -1.58 -15.86 -20.39
N ALA A 156 -1.15 -14.59 -20.32
CA ALA A 156 -0.35 -13.96 -21.37
C ALA A 156 0.99 -14.69 -21.59
N TRP A 157 1.64 -15.15 -20.52
CA TRP A 157 2.83 -16.01 -20.62
C TRP A 157 2.50 -17.34 -21.31
N ALA A 158 1.40 -18.00 -20.92
CA ALA A 158 1.01 -19.29 -21.52
C ALA A 158 0.74 -19.17 -23.04
N TYR A 159 0.15 -18.07 -23.49
CA TYR A 159 -0.05 -17.78 -24.92
C TYR A 159 1.24 -17.47 -25.69
N GLN A 160 2.31 -17.03 -25.03
CA GLN A 160 3.61 -16.80 -25.68
C GLN A 160 4.40 -18.10 -25.92
N LEU A 161 3.95 -19.22 -25.33
CA LEU A 161 4.58 -20.54 -25.46
C LEU A 161 3.93 -21.44 -26.52
N GLY A 162 2.77 -21.07 -27.05
CA GLY A 162 2.05 -21.81 -28.11
C GLY A 162 2.15 -21.11 -29.46
#